data_AF-U4R2A4-F1
#
_entry.id   AF-U4R2A4-F1
#
_cell.length_a   1.000
_cell.length_b   1.000
_cell.length_c   1.000
_cell.angle_alpha   90.00
_cell.angle_beta   90.00
_cell.angle_gamma   90.00
#
_symmetry.space_group_name_H-M   'P 1'
#
loop_
_entity.id
_entity.type
_entity.pdbx_description
1 polymer ?
#
loop_
_entity_poly.entity_id
_entity_poly.type
_entity_poly.pdbx_seq_one_letter_code
_entity_poly.pdbx_strand_id
1 'polypeptide(L)' 'MKIVEDMEKWDILKAAMLEKGYVPYSWQYSLNQEEGLHIWFYKRNSDLLKRVEIVTHKQAIADDIKKCDW' A
#
# COMPACT_ATOMS: atom_id res chain seq x y z
N MET A 1 -3.22 -4.96 8.62
CA MET A 1 -3.61 -3.55 8.47
C MET A 1 -2.61 -2.57 9.08
N LYS A 2 -2.18 -1.56 8.31
CA LYS A 2 -1.51 -0.34 8.78
C LYS A 2 -2.18 0.87 8.16
N ILE A 3 -2.59 1.83 8.97
CA ILE A 3 -3.15 3.10 8.48
C ILE A 3 -1.98 4.07 8.24
N VAL A 4 -1.90 4.63 7.03
CA VAL A 4 -0.84 5.53 6.61
C VAL A 4 -1.45 6.79 6.03
N GLU A 5 -1.39 7.86 6.82
CA GLU A 5 -1.93 9.19 6.46
C GLU A 5 -0.82 10.25 6.40
N ASP A 6 0.42 9.84 6.26
CA ASP A 6 1.56 10.73 6.25
C ASP A 6 2.54 10.31 5.15
N MET A 7 3.04 11.28 4.39
CA MET A 7 3.89 11.00 3.22
C MET A 7 5.28 10.53 3.66
N GLU A 8 5.85 11.08 4.74
CA GLU A 8 7.16 10.64 5.23
C GLU A 8 7.09 9.18 5.71
N LYS A 9 6.04 8.83 6.45
CA LYS A 9 5.78 7.43 6.83
C LYS A 9 5.55 6.52 5.62
N TRP A 10 4.84 7.03 4.61
CA TRP A 10 4.63 6.31 3.36
C TRP A 10 5.96 6.05 2.64
N ASP A 11 6.81 7.06 2.49
CA ASP A 11 8.08 6.94 1.77
C ASP A 11 9.03 5.93 2.43
N ILE A 12 9.13 5.96 3.76
CA ILE A 12 9.93 4.98 4.53
C ILE A 12 9.39 3.56 4.32
N LEU A 13 8.07 3.39 4.45
CA LEU A 13 7.43 2.09 4.29
C LEU A 13 7.56 1.57 2.86
N LYS A 14 7.35 2.46 1.88
CA LYS A 14 7.48 2.18 0.46
C LYS A 14 8.87 1.68 0.13
N ALA A 15 9.92 2.38 0.58
CA ALA A 15 11.30 1.98 0.36
C ALA A 15 11.56 0.57 0.90
N ALA A 16 11.12 0.28 2.13
CA ALA A 16 11.29 -1.04 2.75
C ALA A 16 10.50 -2.15 2.01
N MET A 17 9.32 -1.82 1.48
CA MET A 17 8.50 -2.76 0.71
C MET A 17 9.11 -3.07 -0.65
N LEU A 18 9.62 -2.06 -1.36
CA LEU A 18 10.34 -2.22 -2.62
C LEU A 18 11.60 -3.08 -2.45
N GLU A 19 12.43 -2.76 -1.45
CA GLU A 19 13.66 -3.53 -1.13
C GLU A 19 13.35 -5.01 -0.88
N LYS A 20 12.20 -5.30 -0.24
CA LYS A 20 11.76 -6.65 0.07
C LYS A 20 10.98 -7.33 -1.07
N GLY A 21 10.72 -6.64 -2.18
CA GLY A 21 10.03 -7.17 -3.35
C GLY A 21 8.51 -7.34 -3.16
N TYR A 22 7.89 -6.47 -2.37
CA TYR A 22 6.43 -6.41 -2.26
C TYR A 22 5.81 -5.65 -3.43
N VAL A 23 4.65 -6.11 -3.88
CA VAL A 23 3.87 -5.47 -4.96
C VAL A 23 2.38 -5.45 -4.63
N PRO A 24 1.64 -4.40 -5.01
CA PRO A 24 0.21 -4.30 -4.81
C PRO A 24 -0.50 -5.33 -5.69
N TYR A 25 -1.59 -5.90 -5.18
CA TYR A 25 -2.37 -6.89 -5.93
C TYR A 25 -3.88 -6.75 -5.77
N SER A 26 -4.34 -6.01 -4.77
CA SER A 26 -5.77 -5.81 -4.55
C SER A 26 -6.03 -4.43 -3.96
N TRP A 27 -7.15 -3.86 -4.39
CA TRP A 27 -7.66 -2.57 -3.96
C TRP A 27 -9.12 -2.73 -3.54
N GLN A 28 -9.50 -2.10 -2.44
CA GLN A 28 -10.88 -2.05 -2.00
C GLN A 28 -11.19 -0.67 -1.44
N TYR A 29 -12.47 -0.28 -1.50
CA TYR A 29 -12.98 1.00 -1.03
C TYR A 29 -12.42 2.20 -1.80
N SER A 30 -12.74 3.40 -1.33
CA SER A 30 -12.29 4.67 -1.88
C SER A 30 -11.80 5.60 -0.78
N LEU A 31 -11.01 6.60 -1.14
CA LEU A 31 -10.42 7.56 -0.20
C LEU A 31 -11.46 8.35 0.62
N ASN A 32 -12.69 8.47 0.11
CA ASN A 32 -13.76 9.28 0.72
C ASN A 32 -14.72 8.45 1.58
N GLN A 33 -14.52 7.13 1.65
CA GLN A 33 -15.28 6.25 2.54
C GLN A 33 -14.68 6.28 3.94
N GLU A 34 -15.50 5.98 4.95
CA GLU A 34 -15.07 5.94 6.36
C GLU A 34 -13.96 4.91 6.58
N GLU A 35 -13.98 3.82 5.80
CA GLU A 35 -13.00 2.76 5.82
C GLU A 35 -11.63 3.18 5.24
N GLY A 36 -11.58 4.26 4.45
CA GLY A 36 -10.42 4.65 3.64
C GLY A 36 -10.16 3.73 2.45
N LEU A 37 -9.15 4.05 1.63
CA LEU A 37 -8.71 3.19 0.52
C LEU A 37 -7.81 2.07 1.06
N HIS A 38 -8.18 0.82 0.82
CA HIS A 38 -7.43 -0.36 1.24
C HIS A 38 -6.62 -0.92 0.09
N ILE A 39 -5.40 -1.33 0.40
CA ILE A 39 -4.38 -1.71 -0.59
C ILE A 39 -3.61 -2.88 -0.01
N TRP A 40 -3.70 -4.04 -0.67
CA TRP A 40 -2.94 -5.20 -0.25
C TRP A 40 -1.74 -5.43 -1.15
N PHE A 41 -0.64 -5.80 -0.51
CA PHE A 41 0.63 -6.10 -1.12
C PHE A 41 1.06 -7.51 -0.76
N TYR A 42 1.62 -8.23 -1.71
CA TYR A 42 2.26 -9.53 -1.49
C TYR A 42 3.72 -9.46 -1.90
N LYS A 43 4.55 -10.29 -1.29
CA LYS A 43 5.95 -10.41 -1.69
C LYS A 43 6.07 -11.39 -2.86
N ARG A 44 6.70 -10.96 -3.96
CA ARG A 44 7.00 -11.85 -5.11
C ARG A 44 7.79 -13.07 -4.62
N ASN A 45 7.42 -14.26 -5.13
CA ASN A 45 8.04 -15.55 -4.76
C ASN A 45 7.95 -15.93 -3.27
N SER A 46 6.99 -15.36 -2.53
CA SER A 46 6.71 -15.74 -1.15
C SER A 46 5.34 -16.37 -1.01
N ASP A 47 5.12 -17.02 0.13
CA ASP A 47 3.82 -17.51 0.53
C ASP A 47 2.81 -16.35 0.47
N LEU A 48 1.72 -16.57 -0.26
CA LEU A 48 0.60 -15.64 -0.40
C LEU A 48 -0.02 -15.26 0.96
N LEU A 49 0.27 -15.98 2.04
CA LEU A 49 -0.16 -15.65 3.39
C LEU A 49 0.60 -14.46 4.01
N LYS A 50 1.78 -14.06 3.47
CA LYS A 50 2.57 -12.93 3.97
C LYS A 50 2.19 -11.62 3.24
N ARG A 51 1.00 -11.12 3.55
CA ARG A 51 0.45 -9.88 2.97
C ARG A 51 0.69 -8.68 3.87
N VAL A 52 0.89 -7.53 3.25
CA VAL A 52 0.84 -6.22 3.91
C VAL A 52 -0.40 -5.51 3.41
N GLU A 53 -1.13 -4.90 4.33
CA GLU A 53 -2.34 -4.15 4.03
C GLU A 53 -2.13 -2.72 4.50
N ILE A 54 -2.31 -1.78 3.58
CA ILE A 54 -2.22 -0.34 3.81
C ILE A 54 -3.62 0.25 3.65
N VAL A 55 -3.99 1.11 4.59
CA VAL A 55 -5.22 1.91 4.53
C VAL A 55 -4.82 3.37 4.49
N THR A 56 -5.42 4.16 3.60
CA THR A 56 -5.14 5.59 3.46
C THR A 56 -6.35 6.39 2.99
N HIS A 57 -6.45 7.65 3.41
CA HIS A 57 -7.38 8.64 2.86
C HIS A 57 -6.63 9.70 2.03
N LYS A 58 -5.31 9.59 1.89
CA LYS A 58 -4.49 10.53 1.12
C LYS A 58 -4.43 10.17 -0.36
N GLN A 59 -4.95 11.07 -1.18
CA GLN A 59 -4.83 11.01 -2.65
C GLN A 59 -3.37 10.86 -3.10
N ALA A 60 -2.43 11.56 -2.46
CA ALA A 60 -1.01 11.49 -2.83
C ALA A 60 -0.42 10.07 -2.70
N ILE A 61 -0.80 9.33 -1.66
CA ILE A 61 -0.37 7.94 -1.47
C ILE A 61 -1.00 7.04 -2.53
N ALA A 62 -2.30 7.19 -2.77
CA ALA A 62 -3.01 6.43 -3.80
C ALA A 62 -2.42 6.64 -5.20
N ASP A 63 -2.10 7.89 -5.55
CA ASP A 63 -1.51 8.25 -6.83
C ASP A 63 -0.09 7.71 -6.98
N ASP A 64 0.71 7.77 -5.91
CA ASP A 64 2.07 7.26 -5.91
C ASP A 64 2.11 5.74 -6.15
N ILE A 65 1.23 4.98 -5.51
CA ILE A 65 1.15 3.53 -5.70
C ILE A 65 0.69 3.17 -7.11
N LYS A 66 -0.22 3.96 -7.71
CA LYS A 66 -0.68 3.75 -9.10
C LYS A 66 0.38 4.09 -10.15
N LYS A 67 1.29 5.04 -9.86
CA LYS A 67 2.33 5.50 -10.79
C LYS A 67 3.53 4.56 -10.86
N CYS A 68 3.84 3.90 -9.75
CA CYS A 68 4.89 2.89 -9.73
C CYS A 68 4.30 1.56 -10.21
N ASP A 69 4.79 1.01 -11.33
CA ASP A 69 4.58 -0.40 -11.66
C ASP A 69 5.44 -1.25 -10.69
N TRP A 70 4.93 -1.41 -9.47
CA TRP A 70 5.53 -2.21 -8.40
C TRP A 70 5.74 -3.68 -8.78
#